data_AF-A0A844SRI2-F1
#
_entry.id   AF-A0A844SRI2-F1
#
_cell.length_a   1.000
_cell.length_b   1.000
_cell.length_c   1.000
_cell.angle_alpha   90.00
_cell.angle_beta   90.00
_cell.angle_gamma   90.00
#
_symmetry.space_group_name_H-M   'P 1'
#
loop_
_entity.id
_entity.type
_entity.pdbx_description
1 polymer ?
#
loop_
_entity_poly.entity_id
_entity_poly.type
_entity_poly.pdbx_seq_one_letter_code
_entity_poly.pdbx_strand_id
1 'polypeptide(L)' 'MIEERFDSRTLFTMNAALDRVCADAAHGEEHDTRRRVARYIIKCAKSGRTTLSELTEAGQQALAKATAAAG' A
#
# COMPACT_ATOMS: atom_id res chain seq x y z
N MET A 1 -5.96 -7.99 -23.65
CA MET A 1 -5.94 -7.30 -22.34
C MET A 1 -4.54 -6.72 -22.21
N ILE A 2 -4.36 -5.43 -22.49
CA ILE A 2 -3.05 -4.80 -22.25
C ILE A 2 -2.89 -4.85 -20.74
N GLU A 3 -1.97 -5.65 -20.24
CA GLU A 3 -1.65 -5.70 -18.82
C GLU A 3 -1.45 -4.26 -18.34
N GLU A 4 -2.32 -3.77 -17.45
CA GLU A 4 -2.09 -2.54 -16.69
C GLU A 4 -0.87 -2.78 -15.78
N ARG A 5 0.31 -2.81 -16.40
CA ARG A 5 1.59 -2.69 -15.72
C ARG A 5 1.74 -1.22 -15.42
N PHE A 6 1.80 -0.91 -14.13
CA PHE A 6 2.21 0.40 -13.66
C PHE A 6 3.55 0.76 -14.29
N ASP A 7 3.69 2.00 -14.74
CA ASP A 7 4.96 2.53 -15.22
C ASP A 7 5.99 2.54 -14.07
N SER A 8 7.28 2.63 -14.41
CA SER A 8 8.36 2.57 -13.42
C SER A 8 8.25 3.64 -12.32
N ARG A 9 7.70 4.82 -12.63
CA ARG A 9 7.50 5.89 -11.63
C ARG A 9 6.37 5.52 -10.68
N THR A 10 5.27 4.96 -11.18
CA THR A 10 4.19 4.47 -10.34
C THR A 10 4.67 3.32 -9.46
N LEU A 11 5.44 2.36 -10.00
CA LEU A 11 6.03 1.26 -9.21
C LEU A 11 6.97 1.77 -8.11
N PHE A 12 7.84 2.74 -8.42
CA PHE A 12 8.71 3.37 -7.44
C PHE A 12 7.90 4.03 -6.31
N THR A 13 6.83 4.74 -6.69
CA THR A 13 5.96 5.43 -5.73
C THR A 13 5.19 4.45 -4.84
N MET A 14 4.72 3.33 -5.40
CA MET A 14 4.05 2.26 -4.66
C MET A 14 4.99 1.58 -3.65
N ASN A 15 6.24 1.33 -4.03
CA ASN A 15 7.25 0.79 -3.11
C ASN A 15 7.58 1.77 -1.99
N ALA A 16 7.78 3.06 -2.32
CA ALA A 16 8.03 4.09 -1.31
C ALA A 16 6.85 4.25 -0.33
N ALA A 17 5.61 4.19 -0.82
CA ALA A 17 4.42 4.21 0.02
C ALA A 17 4.36 2.97 0.94
N LEU A 18 4.66 1.78 0.42
CA LEU A 18 4.68 0.54 1.19
C LEU A 18 5.72 0.60 2.31
N ASP A 19 6.94 1.01 2.00
CA ASP A 19 8.02 1.11 2.99
C ASP A 19 7.69 2.13 4.08
N ARG A 20 7.10 3.28 3.72
CA ARG A 20 6.68 4.30 4.68
C ARG A 20 5.60 3.79 5.64
N VAL A 21 4.54 3.18 5.09
CA VAL A 21 3.43 2.67 5.90
C VAL A 21 3.87 1.53 6.80
N CYS A 22 4.76 0.65 6.32
CA CYS A 22 5.29 -0.44 7.12
C CYS A 22 6.30 0.05 8.18
N ALA A 23 7.09 1.09 7.92
CA ALA A 23 8.01 1.65 8.91
C ALA A 23 7.27 2.23 10.14
N ASP A 24 6.10 2.84 9.93
CA ASP A 24 5.27 3.42 11.00
C ASP A 24 4.42 2.35 11.74
N ALA A 25 4.37 1.12 11.25
CA ALA A 25 3.56 0.05 11.83
C ALA A 25 4.35 -0.73 12.89
N ALA A 26 3.80 -0.87 14.10
CA ALA A 26 4.40 -1.67 15.17
C ALA A 26 4.68 -3.15 14.79
N HIS A 27 3.95 -3.67 13.79
CA HIS A 27 4.13 -5.01 13.20
C HIS A 27 4.43 -4.94 11.69
N GLY A 28 5.05 -3.86 11.21
CA GLY A 28 5.25 -3.62 9.78
C GLY A 28 6.13 -4.63 9.05
N GLU A 29 6.95 -5.38 9.81
CA GLU A 29 7.80 -6.46 9.31
C GLU A 29 7.04 -7.79 9.16
N GLU A 30 5.82 -7.88 9.70
CA GLU A 30 4.98 -9.05 9.54
C GLU A 30 4.58 -9.18 8.07
N HIS A 31 4.92 -10.32 7.49
CA HIS A 31 4.73 -10.59 6.06
C HIS A 31 3.26 -10.41 5.64
N ASP A 32 2.31 -10.76 6.52
CA ASP A 32 0.88 -10.59 6.29
C ASP A 32 0.43 -9.12 6.31
N THR A 33 0.96 -8.32 7.23
CA THR A 33 0.71 -6.87 7.30
C THR A 33 1.21 -6.18 6.04
N ARG A 34 2.47 -6.44 5.65
CA ARG A 34 3.06 -5.88 4.41
C ARG A 34 2.28 -6.30 3.17
N ARG A 35 1.87 -7.57 3.07
CA ARG A 35 1.06 -8.08 1.94
C ARG A 35 -0.33 -7.46 1.88
N ARG A 36 -0.94 -7.12 3.03
CA ARG A 36 -2.26 -6.48 3.08
C ARG A 36 -2.18 -5.02 2.64
N VAL A 37 -1.18 -4.28 3.12
CA VAL A 37 -0.91 -2.90 2.72
C VAL A 37 -0.64 -2.82 1.21
N ALA A 38 0.25 -3.68 0.68
CA ALA A 38 0.57 -3.71 -0.75
C ALA A 38 -0.67 -3.92 -1.64
N ARG A 39 -1.60 -4.80 -1.22
CA ARG A 39 -2.87 -5.03 -1.96
C ARG A 39 -3.74 -3.78 -2.06
N TYR A 40 -3.80 -2.99 -0.99
CA TYR A 40 -4.56 -1.74 -0.97
C TYR A 40 -3.90 -0.65 -1.81
N ILE A 41 -2.58 -0.54 -1.76
CA ILE A 41 -1.79 0.36 -2.61
C ILE A 41 -2.04 0.03 -4.10
N ILE A 42 -1.96 -1.25 -4.48
CA ILE A 42 -2.26 -1.70 -5.85
C ILE A 42 -3.70 -1.34 -6.25
N LYS A 43 -4.68 -1.56 -5.37
CA LYS A 43 -6.08 -1.21 -5.65
C LYS A 43 -6.28 0.30 -5.83
N CYS A 44 -5.58 1.11 -5.04
CA CYS A 44 -5.59 2.56 -5.14
C CYS A 44 -4.98 3.02 -6.49
N ALA A 45 -3.81 2.50 -6.84
CA ALA A 45 -3.16 2.78 -8.12
C ALA A 45 -4.02 2.37 -9.33
N LYS A 46 -4.70 1.22 -9.26
CA LYS A 46 -5.67 0.77 -10.29
C LYS A 46 -6.86 1.70 -10.45
N SER A 47 -7.22 2.47 -9.42
CA SER A 47 -8.27 3.49 -9.51
C SER A 47 -7.80 4.81 -10.12
N GLY A 48 -6.57 4.87 -10.63
CA GLY A 48 -5.97 6.08 -11.22
C GLY A 48 -5.26 6.99 -10.21
N ARG A 49 -5.23 6.60 -8.93
CA ARG A 49 -4.59 7.35 -7.84
C ARG A 49 -3.18 6.85 -7.63
N THR A 50 -2.20 7.53 -8.22
CA THR A 50 -0.81 7.08 -8.27
C THR A 50 0.16 7.99 -7.51
N THR A 51 -0.34 9.03 -6.83
CA THR A 51 0.51 9.92 -6.06
C THR A 51 0.97 9.27 -4.75
N LEU A 52 2.14 9.69 -4.24
CA LEU A 52 2.69 9.14 -2.99
C LEU A 52 1.72 9.31 -1.81
N SER A 53 1.04 10.45 -1.71
CA SER A 53 0.09 10.72 -0.61
C SER A 53 -1.09 9.76 -0.67
N GLU A 54 -1.76 9.64 -1.83
CA GLU A 54 -2.93 8.78 -2.00
C GLU A 54 -2.61 7.30 -1.74
N LEU A 55 -1.43 6.86 -2.16
CA LEU A 55 -0.97 5.49 -1.94
C LEU A 55 -0.63 5.25 -0.46
N THR A 56 0.00 6.23 0.20
CA THR A 56 0.31 6.17 1.65
C THR A 56 -0.98 6.14 2.48
N GLU A 57 -1.94 7.01 2.19
CA GLU A 57 -3.25 7.05 2.87
C GLU A 57 -4.02 5.73 2.70
N ALA A 58 -4.03 5.16 1.48
CA ALA A 58 -4.65 3.86 1.23
C ALA A 58 -3.97 2.74 2.03
N GLY A 59 -2.64 2.79 2.16
CA GLY A 59 -1.88 1.85 2.97
C GLY A 59 -2.16 2.01 4.47
N GLN A 60 -2.22 3.23 4.99
CA GLN A 60 -2.56 3.50 6.40
C GLN A 60 -3.98 3.04 6.73
N GLN A 61 -4.96 3.24 5.84
CA GLN A 61 -6.30 2.67 6.02
C GLN A 61 -6.28 1.14 6.06
N ALA A 62 -5.44 0.50 5.25
CA ALA A 62 -5.31 -0.96 5.26
C ALA A 62 -4.75 -1.45 6.59
N LEU A 63 -3.75 -0.73 7.14
CA LEU A 63 -3.15 -1.03 8.43
C LEU A 63 -4.16 -0.83 9.57
N ALA A 64 -4.88 0.29 9.60
CA ALA A 64 -5.92 0.56 10.61
C ALA A 64 -7.02 -0.51 10.60
N LYS A 65 -7.40 -1.02 9.42
CA LYS A 65 -8.35 -2.14 9.30
C LYS A 65 -7.75 -3.48 9.76
N ALA A 66 -6.44 -3.65 9.64
CA ALA A 66 -5.77 -4.87 10.10
C ALA A 66 -5.70 -4.90 11.63
N THR A 67 -5.39 -3.78 12.27
CA THR A 67 -5.32 -3.67 13.73
C THR A 67 -6.70 -3.69 14.38
N ALA A 68 -7.70 -3.06 13.78
CA ALA A 68 -9.08 -3.08 14.29
C ALA A 68 -9.76 -4.46 14.23
N ALA A 69 -9.32 -5.36 13.35
CA ALA A 69 -9.84 -6.73 13.26
C ALA A 69 -9.14 -7.72 14.21
N ALA A 70 -8.10 -7.27 14.91
CA ALA A 70 -7.33 -8.07 15.87
C ALA A 70 -7.69 -7.78 17.34
N GLY A 71 -8.73 -6.96 17.58
CA GLY A 71 -9.25 -6.61 18.90
C GLY A 71 -10.58 -7.29 19.21
#